data_AF-A0A381YM35-F1
#
_entry.id   AF-A0A381YM35-F1
#
_cell.length_a   1.000
_cell.length_b   1.000
_cell.length_c   1.000
_cell.angle_alpha   90.00
_cell.angle_beta   90.00
_cell.angle_gamma   90.00
#
_symmetry.space_group_name_H-M   'P 1'
#
loop_
_entity.id
_entity.type
_entity.pdbx_description
1 polymer ?
#
loop_
_entity_poly.entity_id
_entity_poly.type
_entity_poly.pdbx_seq_one_letter_code
_entity_poly.pdbx_strand_id
1 'polypeptide(L)' 'LFNLDVPTECPGVPSEVLEPRNTWVDKDAYDLSAKKLAQMFVDNFKKFKDASEEISLAGPKL' A
#
# COMPACT_ATOMS: atom_id res chain seq x y z
N LEU A 1 4.96 0.16 -3.71
CA LEU A 1 5.10 0.23 -2.24
C LEU A 1 4.43 -0.97 -1.56
N PHE A 2 3.12 -1.13 -1.64
CA PHE A 2 2.38 -2.18 -0.91
C PHE A 2 2.34 -3.57 -1.58
N ASN A 3 2.85 -3.71 -2.81
CA ASN A 3 2.89 -4.98 -3.53
C ASN A 3 1.49 -5.62 -3.74
N LEU A 4 0.51 -4.81 -4.11
CA LEU A 4 -0.86 -5.22 -4.39
C LEU A 4 -1.17 -5.02 -5.86
N ASP A 5 -1.94 -5.95 -6.42
CA ASP A 5 -2.56 -5.77 -7.74
C ASP A 5 -3.77 -4.85 -7.61
N VAL A 6 -3.80 -3.80 -8.44
CA VAL A 6 -4.90 -2.84 -8.50
C VAL A 6 -5.57 -2.98 -9.86
N PRO A 7 -6.90 -3.18 -9.91
CA PRO A 7 -7.61 -3.29 -11.18
C PRO A 7 -7.57 -1.96 -11.94
N THR A 8 -7.45 -2.03 -13.26
CA THR A 8 -7.46 -0.84 -14.13
C THR A 8 -8.86 -0.32 -14.41
N GLU A 9 -9.89 -1.15 -14.23
CA GLU A 9 -11.29 -0.82 -14.44
C GLU A 9 -12.21 -1.63 -13.51
N CYS A 10 -13.38 -1.06 -13.19
CA CYS A 10 -14.42 -1.74 -12.45
C CYS A 10 -15.80 -1.16 -12.86
N PRO A 11 -16.77 -2.00 -13.31
CA PRO A 11 -18.06 -1.51 -13.76
C PRO A 11 -18.78 -0.65 -12.70
N GLY A 12 -19.23 0.54 -13.10
CA GLY A 12 -19.92 1.48 -12.21
C GLY A 12 -18.99 2.25 -11.26
N VAL A 13 -17.66 2.09 -11.38
CA VAL A 13 -16.67 2.81 -10.56
C VAL A 13 -15.79 3.67 -11.48
N PRO A 14 -15.62 4.97 -11.18
CA PRO A 14 -14.69 5.82 -11.91
C PRO A 14 -13.25 5.29 -11.80
N SER A 15 -12.57 5.08 -12.93
CA SER A 15 -11.20 4.53 -12.93
C SER A 15 -10.20 5.43 -12.16
N GLU A 16 -10.48 6.73 -12.08
CA GLU A 16 -9.64 7.68 -11.34
C GLU A 16 -9.55 7.38 -9.85
N VAL A 17 -10.57 6.77 -9.23
CA VAL A 17 -10.53 6.45 -7.80
C VAL A 17 -9.84 5.13 -7.51
N LEU A 18 -9.59 4.31 -8.53
CA LEU A 18 -8.92 3.02 -8.40
C LEU A 18 -7.43 3.17 -8.08
N GLU A 19 -6.82 4.28 -8.52
CA GLU A 19 -5.48 4.70 -8.12
C GLU A 19 -5.60 5.75 -6.99
N PRO A 20 -5.39 5.39 -5.72
CA PRO A 20 -5.62 6.30 -4.60
C PRO A 20 -4.77 7.56 -4.67
N ARG A 21 -3.60 7.52 -5.32
CA ARG A 21 -2.78 8.71 -5.56
C ARG A 21 -3.55 9.78 -6.34
N ASN A 22 -4.47 9.39 -7.22
CA ASN A 22 -5.25 10.31 -8.05
C ASN A 22 -6.26 11.13 -7.25
N THR A 23 -6.71 10.65 -6.08
CA THR A 23 -7.70 11.35 -5.25
C THR A 23 -7.10 12.46 -4.37
N TRP A 24 -5.77 12.54 -4.29
CA TRP A 24 -5.06 13.57 -3.54
C TRP A 24 -4.76 14.79 -4.40
N VAL A 25 -4.93 16.00 -3.86
CA VAL A 25 -4.52 17.24 -4.54
C VAL A 25 -2.99 17.31 -4.62
N ASP A 26 -2.33 17.09 -3.49
CA ASP A 26 -0.87 17.02 -3.38
C ASP A 26 -0.42 15.56 -3.47
N LYS A 27 0.26 15.23 -4.56
CA LYS A 27 0.72 13.87 -4.83
C LYS A 27 1.97 13.50 -4.01
N ASP A 28 2.81 14.47 -3.67
CA ASP A 28 3.99 14.23 -2.85
C ASP A 28 3.57 13.97 -1.39
N ALA A 29 2.53 14.66 -0.91
CA ALA A 29 1.91 14.37 0.38
C ALA A 29 1.31 12.95 0.45
N TYR A 30 0.73 12.46 -0.64
CA TYR A 30 0.32 11.05 -0.74
C TYR A 30 1.53 10.11 -0.65
N ASP A 31 2.59 10.35 -1.41
CA ASP A 31 3.77 9.49 -1.44
C ASP A 31 4.46 9.44 -0.06
N LEU A 32 4.51 10.56 0.67
CA LEU A 32 4.97 10.62 2.06
C LEU A 32 4.07 9.83 3.02
N SER A 33 2.75 9.98 2.88
CA SER A 33 1.77 9.27 3.72
C SER A 33 1.81 7.77 3.47
N ALA A 34 1.91 7.35 2.21
CA ALA A 34 2.04 5.95 1.82
C ALA A 34 3.31 5.32 2.41
N LYS A 35 4.46 6.00 2.31
CA LYS A 35 5.72 5.55 2.93
C LYS A 35 5.62 5.43 4.45
N LYS A 36 5.02 6.42 5.11
CA LYS A 36 4.78 6.37 6.57
C LYS A 36 3.91 5.18 6.95
N LEU A 37 2.82 4.93 6.21
CA LEU A 37 1.95 3.79 6.45
C LEU A 37 2.69 2.46 6.22
N ALA A 38 3.45 2.33 5.14
CA ALA A 38 4.27 1.14 4.88
C ALA A 38 5.25 0.86 6.02
N GLN A 39 5.92 1.89 6.55
CA GLN A 39 6.80 1.78 7.71
C GLN A 39 6.04 1.29 8.95
N MET A 40 4.84 1.80 9.21
CA MET A 40 3.99 1.34 10.32
C MET A 40 3.61 -0.14 10.18
N PHE A 41 3.34 -0.62 8.97
CA PHE A 41 3.11 -2.05 8.71
C PHE A 41 4.36 -2.87 9.03
N VAL A 42 5.53 -2.47 8.52
CA VAL A 42 6.81 -3.15 8.77
C VAL A 42 7.12 -3.21 10.26
N ASP A 43 6.94 -2.10 10.98
CA ASP A 43 7.22 -2.03 12.42
C ASP A 43 6.25 -2.85 13.26
N ASN A 44 4.96 -2.83 12.91
CA ASN A 44 3.99 -3.68 13.58
C ASN A 44 4.24 -5.17 13.31
N PHE A 45 4.68 -5.52 12.10
CA PHE A 45 4.90 -6.90 11.70
C PHE A 45 6.03 -7.58 12.49
N LYS A 46 7.00 -6.81 12.99
CA LYS A 46 8.08 -7.31 13.88
C LYS A 46 7.58 -8.06 15.14
N LYS A 47 6.32 -7.87 15.53
CA LYS A 47 5.69 -8.57 16.66
C LYS A 47 5.35 -10.04 16.33
N PHE A 48 5.21 -10.40 15.05
CA PHE A 48 4.83 -11.74 14.60
C PHE A 48 6.07 -12.55 14.22
N LYS A 49 6.74 -13.10 15.23
CA LYS A 49 8.02 -13.83 15.05
C LYS A 49 7.86 -15.20 14.37
N ASP A 50 6.66 -15.78 14.44
CA ASP A 50 6.35 -17.11 13.92
C ASP A 50 5.74 -17.07 12.51
N ALA A 51 5.66 -15.89 11.89
CA ALA A 51 5.17 -15.77 10.52
C ALA A 51 6.15 -16.43 9.55
N SER A 52 5.62 -17.07 8.51
CA SER A 52 6.47 -17.65 7.47
C SER A 52 7.22 -16.56 6.70
N GLU A 53 8.32 -16.96 6.07
CA GLU A 53 9.09 -16.09 5.18
C GLU A 53 8.22 -15.57 4.02
N GLU A 54 7.34 -16.41 3.48
CA GLU A 54 6.37 -16.02 2.45
C GLU A 54 5.51 -14.83 2.89
N ILE A 55 4.93 -14.88 4.09
CA ILE A 55 4.09 -13.79 4.63
C ILE A 55 4.96 -12.55 4.88
N SER A 56 6.17 -12.74 5.39
CA SER A 56 7.11 -11.65 5.66
C SER A 56 7.52 -10.89 4.39
N LEU A 57 7.69 -11.62 3.27
CA LEU A 57 8.10 -11.06 1.98
C LEU A 57 6.94 -10.43 1.18
N ALA A 58 5.70 -10.78 1.51
CA ALA A 58 4.50 -10.24 0.85
C ALA A 58 4.17 -8.80 1.28
N GLY A 59 4.77 -8.31 2.37
CA GLY A 59 4.50 -6.99 2.93
C GLY A 59 5.02 -5.80 2.08
N PRO A 60 4.80 -4.56 2.56
CA PRO A 60 5.26 -3.37 1.87
C PRO A 60 6.79 -3.31 1.73
N LYS A 61 7.27 -2.83 0.58
CA LYS A 61 8.69 -2.59 0.30
C LYS A 61 8.95 -1.09 0.31
N LEU A 62 9.82 -0.64 1.22
CA LEU A 62 10.26 0.75 1.36
C LEU A 62 11.34 1.12 0.37
#